data_AF-K2DII2-F1
#
_entry.id   AF-K2DII2-F1
#
_cell.length_a   1.000
_cell.length_b   1.000
_cell.length_c   1.000
_cell.angle_alpha   90.00
_cell.angle_beta   90.00
_cell.angle_gamma   90.00
#
_symmetry.space_group_name_H-M   'P 1'
#
loop_
_entity.id
_entity.type
_entity.pdbx_description
1 polymer ?
#
loop_
_entity_poly.entity_id
_entity_poly.type
_entity_poly.pdbx_seq_one_letter_code
_entity_poly.pdbx_strand_id
1 'polypeptide(L)' 'GLASLDAALSPKETDYLFYISDKNGINRYADTLGEHNNNIEKYGL' A
#
# COMPACT_ATOMS: atom_id res chain seq x y z
N GLY A 1 1.10 14.50 -11.08
CA GLY A 1 2.02 15.01 -12.13
C GLY A 1 2.16 13.96 -13.23
N LEU A 2 3.13 14.10 -14.15
CA LEU A 2 3.34 13.12 -15.23
C LEU A 2 3.50 11.68 -14.68
N ALA A 3 4.30 11.50 -13.63
CA ALA A 3 4.48 10.21 -12.97
C ALA A 3 3.17 9.56 -12.47
N SER A 4 2.17 10.36 -12.09
CA SER A 4 0.86 9.85 -11.68
C SER A 4 0.04 9.36 -12.89
N LEU A 5 0.20 10.00 -14.05
CA LEU A 5 -0.47 9.58 -15.29
C LEU A 5 0.13 8.27 -15.81
N ASP A 6 1.46 8.15 -15.79
CA ASP A 6 2.15 6.92 -16.21
C ASP A 6 1.75 5.72 -15.32
N ALA A 7 1.65 5.93 -14.00
CA ALA A 7 1.21 4.89 -13.07
C ALA A 7 -0.25 4.44 -13.30
N ALA A 8 -1.12 5.35 -13.73
CA ALA A 8 -2.51 5.02 -14.06
C ALA A 8 -2.64 4.30 -15.41
N LEU A 9 -1.80 4.65 -16.39
CA LEU A 9 -1.76 4.03 -17.71
C LEU A 9 -1.09 2.65 -17.70
N SER A 10 -0.10 2.44 -16.83
CA SER A 10 0.68 1.21 -16.73
C SER A 10 0.85 0.82 -15.26
N PRO A 11 -0.22 0.36 -14.60
CA PRO A 11 -0.14 -0.11 -13.23
C PRO A 11 0.72 -1.38 -13.15
N LYS A 12 1.25 -1.65 -11.96
CA LYS A 12 1.81 -2.98 -11.67
C LYS A 12 0.64 -3.93 -11.39
N GLU A 13 0.68 -5.11 -12.01
CA GLU A 13 -0.22 -6.21 -11.68
C GLU A 13 0.14 -6.74 -10.29
N THR A 14 -0.78 -6.62 -9.34
CA THR A 14 -0.63 -7.05 -7.95
C THR A 14 -1.98 -7.42 -7.36
N ASP A 15 -2.00 -8.35 -6.40
CA ASP A 15 -3.22 -8.75 -5.68
C ASP A 15 -3.53 -7.84 -4.46
N TYR A 16 -2.69 -6.83 -4.20
CA TYR A 16 -2.82 -5.95 -3.05
C TYR A 16 -4.11 -5.12 -3.10
N LEU A 17 -4.94 -5.25 -2.07
CA LEU A 17 -6.19 -4.49 -1.91
C LEU A 17 -6.08 -3.40 -0.85
N PHE A 18 -5.10 -3.49 0.04
CA PHE A 18 -4.95 -2.58 1.17
C PHE A 18 -3.53 -2.03 1.24
N TYR A 19 -3.40 -0.82 1.77
CA TYR A 19 -2.11 -0.27 2.15
C TYR A 19 -2.22 0.64 3.38
N ILE A 20 -1.11 0.80 4.09
CA ILE A 20 -0.91 1.87 5.09
C ILE A 20 0.42 2.58 4.83
N SER A 21 0.53 3.84 5.24
CA SER A 21 1.81 4.55 5.33
C SER A 21 2.28 4.53 6.77
N ASP A 22 3.42 3.90 7.04
CA ASP A 22 3.99 3.85 8.39
C ASP A 22 4.62 5.20 8.80
N LYS A 23 5.01 5.31 10.07
CA LYS A 23 5.62 6.51 10.65
C LYS A 23 6.92 6.98 10.00
N ASN A 24 7.57 6.12 9.22
CA ASN A 24 8.79 6.44 8.48
C ASN A 24 8.48 6.82 7.02
N GLY A 25 7.20 6.91 6.64
CA GLY A 25 6.76 7.16 5.27
C GLY A 25 6.87 5.94 4.36
N ILE A 26 7.03 4.73 4.90
CA ILE A 26 7.10 3.50 4.11
C ILE A 26 5.68 2.94 3.95
N ASN A 27 5.28 2.68 2.71
CA ASN A 27 4.01 2.01 2.43
C ASN A 27 4.12 0.50 2.67
N ARG A 28 3.16 -0.06 3.41
CA ARG A 28 2.98 -1.49 3.65
C ARG A 28 1.71 -1.93 2.93
N TYR A 29 1.82 -2.92 2.06
CA TYR A 29 0.71 -3.44 1.26
C TYR A 29 0.22 -4.77 1.83
N ALA A 30 -1.05 -5.12 1.57
CA ALA A 30 -1.67 -6.36 2.03
C ALA A 30 -2.77 -6.82 1.06
N ASP A 31 -2.89 -8.14 0.91
CA ASP A 31 -3.90 -8.76 0.04
C ASP A 31 -5.20 -9.01 0.82
N THR A 32 -5.10 -9.17 2.14
CA THR A 32 -6.24 -9.48 3.01
C THR A 32 -6.44 -8.43 4.10
N LEU A 33 -7.67 -8.33 4.61
CA LEU A 33 -8.00 -7.47 5.74
C LEU A 33 -7.23 -7.85 7.01
N GLY A 34 -6.97 -9.15 7.22
CA GLY A 34 -6.18 -9.62 8.36
C GLY A 34 -4.73 -9.12 8.32
N GLU A 35 -4.10 -9.21 7.15
CA GLU A 35 -2.75 -8.66 6.95
C GLU A 35 -2.71 -7.14 7.06
N HIS A 36 -3.74 -6.44 6.57
CA HIS A 36 -3.86 -5.00 6.74
C HIS A 36 -3.90 -4.61 8.22
N ASN A 37 -4.71 -5.29 9.04
CA ASN A 37 -4.79 -5.04 10.47
C ASN A 37 -3.47 -5.38 11.19
N ASN A 38 -2.81 -6.48 10.81
CA ASN A 38 -1.48 -6.83 11.34
C ASN A 38 -0.44 -5.75 10.99
N ASN A 39 -0.51 -5.18 9.78
CA ASN A 39 0.36 -4.07 9.38
C ASN A 39 0.08 -2.81 10.23
N ILE A 40 -1.19 -2.51 10.55
CA ILE A 40 -1.55 -1.42 11.44
C ILE A 40 -0.97 -1.64 12.84
N GLU A 41 -1.16 -2.83 13.43
CA GLU A 41 -0.64 -3.13 14.76
C GLU A 41 0.89 -3.06 14.83
N LYS A 42 1.57 -3.49 13.77
CA LYS A 42 3.03 -3.57 13.72
C LYS A 42 3.72 -2.26 13.35
N TYR A 43 3.12 -1.47 12.47
CA TYR A 43 3.76 -0.33 11.81
C TYR A 43 2.94 0.97 11.85
N GLY A 44 1.63 0.88 12.13
CA GLY A 44 0.74 2.03 12.22
C GLY A 44 1.13 3.00 13.34
N LEU A 45 0.68 4.24 13.23
CA LEU A 45 0.81 5.27 14.26
C LEU A 45 -0.50 5.36 15.08
#